data_AF-A0A1G1MLC5-F1
#
_entry.id   AF-A0A1G1MLC5-F1
#
_cell.length_a   1.000
_cell.length_b   1.000
_cell.length_c   1.000
_cell.angle_alpha   90.00
_cell.angle_beta   90.00
_cell.angle_gamma   90.00
#
_symmetry.space_group_name_H-M   'P 1'
#
loop_
_entity.id
_entity.type
_entity.pdbx_description
1 polymer ?
#
loop_
_entity_poly.entity_id
_entity_poly.type
_entity_poly.pdbx_seq_one_letter_code
_entity_poly.pdbx_strand_id
1 'polypeptide(L)'
;MRSARLAWGCSLLSLIGIGLCMYLTLVHVALLRGELIGGVGCSAAGTLFNCHAVAASPFGSLLGLPLSLWGLIGYLATLTLATIAWQFPEWAERAFSALAGLGVIFVAVDAVLLVIMVTRIGYLCPACLGSYAINIGLTWCAASAAGKRLTQVIRGLGASLMTWRPQARVAVVAMFWGVVITGIAGSVSVQATARFAIEGPPGSLRRQMAEFVRQQPRVGVTTTGDPTLGGPGAAIRLVEFSDFLCPSCQRAAKFNALMLAGHRSRASFTFKHYPLDQACNDKVQRTVHPNACQIAAATECAHEQGKFWALHDRLFGKLAGMFYNLAELEGDAEAAGVNVPVFRECLQAGRGMEAVKRDIEEAARLKVHSTPTYVVNGTMMTGVLTPAAFQELVAVLRESQ
;
A
#
# COMPACT_ATOMS: atom_id res chain seq x y z
N MET A 1 13.59 -14.99 -40.60
CA MET A 1 12.32 -14.22 -40.47
C MET A 1 11.53 -14.55 -39.20
N ARG A 2 11.30 -15.83 -38.86
CA ARG A 2 10.53 -16.22 -37.64
C ARG A 2 11.22 -15.82 -36.33
N SER A 3 12.55 -15.99 -36.26
CA SER A 3 13.38 -15.56 -35.11
C SER A 3 13.34 -14.06 -34.86
N ALA A 4 13.42 -13.25 -35.92
CA ALA A 4 13.35 -11.78 -35.83
C ALA A 4 11.99 -11.29 -35.31
N ARG A 5 10.87 -11.87 -35.78
CA ARG A 5 9.52 -11.51 -35.29
C ARG A 5 9.32 -11.87 -33.82
N LEU A 6 9.85 -13.01 -33.39
CA LEU A 6 9.78 -13.43 -31.98
C LEU A 6 10.72 -12.60 -31.08
N ALA A 7 11.89 -12.17 -31.59
CA ALA A 7 12.76 -11.23 -30.89
C ALA A 7 12.03 -9.91 -30.60
N TRP A 8 11.31 -9.36 -31.58
CA TRP A 8 10.47 -8.17 -31.39
C TRP A 8 9.37 -8.38 -30.36
N GLY A 9 8.70 -9.53 -30.37
CA GLY A 9 7.68 -9.87 -29.38
C GLY A 9 8.24 -9.91 -27.96
N CYS A 10 9.40 -10.52 -27.77
CA CYS A 10 10.06 -10.57 -26.47
C CYS A 10 10.53 -9.17 -26.03
N SER A 11 11.11 -8.36 -26.92
CA SER A 11 11.49 -6.98 -26.61
C SER A 11 10.29 -6.10 -26.22
N LEU A 12 9.16 -6.24 -26.94
CA LEU A 12 7.93 -5.50 -26.64
C LEU A 12 7.39 -5.85 -25.25
N LEU A 13 7.30 -7.15 -24.95
CA LEU A 13 6.87 -7.62 -23.62
C LEU A 13 7.80 -7.11 -22.51
N SER A 14 9.12 -7.12 -22.73
CA SER A 14 10.09 -6.57 -21.78
C SER A 14 9.90 -5.06 -21.56
N LEU A 15 9.61 -4.29 -22.61
CA LEU A 15 9.34 -2.85 -22.49
C LEU A 15 8.06 -2.56 -21.70
N ILE A 16 7.00 -3.34 -21.92
CA ILE A 16 5.77 -3.23 -21.12
C ILE A 16 6.05 -3.60 -19.66
N GLY A 17 6.83 -4.66 -19.43
CA GLY A 17 7.26 -5.08 -18.09
C GLY A 17 8.06 -4.00 -17.37
N ILE A 18 8.99 -3.33 -18.07
CA ILE A 18 9.74 -2.17 -17.57
C ILE A 18 8.79 -1.06 -17.12
N GLY A 19 7.85 -0.65 -17.97
CA GLY A 19 6.90 0.41 -17.65
C GLY A 19 6.04 0.08 -16.43
N LEU A 20 5.59 -1.16 -16.32
CA LEU A 20 4.78 -1.62 -15.20
C LEU A 20 5.58 -1.72 -13.88
N CYS A 21 6.84 -2.17 -13.95
CA CYS A 21 7.75 -2.16 -12.80
C CYS A 21 8.13 -0.74 -12.36
N MET A 22 8.32 0.20 -13.29
CA MET A 22 8.53 1.61 -12.98
C MET A 22 7.30 2.18 -12.26
N TYR A 23 6.10 1.94 -12.78
CA TYR A 23 4.84 2.35 -12.15
C TYR A 23 4.71 1.79 -10.72
N LEU A 24 4.91 0.48 -10.53
CA LEU A 24 4.85 -0.13 -9.20
C LEU A 24 5.89 0.43 -8.22
N THR A 25 7.09 0.73 -8.73
CA THR A 25 8.15 1.37 -7.92
C THR A 25 7.75 2.78 -7.52
N LEU A 26 7.16 3.56 -8.42
CA LEU A 26 6.62 4.88 -8.11
C LEU A 26 5.52 4.81 -7.06
N VAL A 27 4.57 3.88 -7.21
CA VAL A 27 3.49 3.65 -6.23
C VAL A 27 4.07 3.31 -4.86
N HIS A 28 5.08 2.44 -4.79
CA HIS A 28 5.72 2.07 -3.53
C HIS A 28 6.48 3.25 -2.90
N VAL A 29 7.24 4.01 -3.69
CA VAL A 29 7.99 5.19 -3.21
C VAL A 29 7.04 6.32 -2.77
N ALA A 30 5.94 6.54 -3.49
CA ALA A 30 4.90 7.47 -3.09
C ALA A 30 4.27 7.04 -1.76
N LEU A 31 3.96 5.75 -1.60
CA LEU A 31 3.42 5.22 -0.35
C LEU A 31 4.36 5.44 0.84
N LEU A 32 5.67 5.24 0.64
CA LEU A 32 6.68 5.55 1.66
C LEU A 32 6.71 7.05 2.02
N ARG A 33 6.41 7.92 1.06
CA ARG A 33 6.28 9.38 1.26
C ARG A 33 4.92 9.81 1.80
N GLY A 34 4.01 8.89 2.06
CA GLY A 34 2.65 9.22 2.50
C GLY A 34 1.75 9.76 1.37
N GLU A 35 2.07 9.44 0.12
CA GLU A 35 1.27 9.76 -1.06
C GLU A 35 0.54 8.51 -1.57
N LEU A 36 -0.73 8.66 -1.94
CA LEU A 36 -1.54 7.60 -2.55
C LEU A 36 -1.73 7.94 -4.03
N ILE A 37 -0.83 7.41 -4.87
CA ILE A 37 -0.89 7.53 -6.33
C ILE A 37 -1.32 6.21 -6.97
N GLY A 38 -2.15 6.27 -8.00
CA GLY A 38 -2.56 5.09 -8.77
C GLY A 38 -3.94 5.23 -9.40
N GLY A 39 -4.20 4.44 -10.45
CA GLY A 39 -5.49 4.44 -11.16
C GLY A 39 -6.64 3.79 -10.37
N VAL A 40 -7.87 3.91 -10.89
CA VAL A 40 -9.14 3.49 -10.26
C VAL A 40 -9.15 2.01 -9.78
N GLY A 41 -8.34 1.13 -10.40
CA GLY A 41 -8.21 -0.27 -9.99
C GLY A 41 -7.16 -0.57 -8.90
N CYS A 42 -6.39 0.42 -8.44
CA CYS A 42 -5.33 0.25 -7.44
C CYS A 42 -5.69 0.79 -6.04
N SER A 43 -6.74 1.61 -5.94
CA SER A 43 -7.08 2.41 -4.74
C SER A 43 -8.52 2.26 -4.25
N ALA A 44 -9.32 1.35 -4.84
CA ALA A 44 -10.71 1.15 -4.45
C ALA A 44 -10.83 0.43 -3.09
N ALA A 45 -11.25 1.18 -2.06
CA ALA A 45 -11.60 0.64 -0.75
C ALA A 45 -12.73 -0.40 -0.87
N GLY A 46 -12.66 -1.48 -0.10
CA GLY A 46 -13.69 -2.52 -0.05
C GLY A 46 -13.69 -3.55 -1.18
N THR A 47 -12.74 -3.48 -2.15
CA THR A 47 -12.64 -4.46 -3.24
C THR A 47 -11.48 -5.45 -3.02
N LEU A 48 -11.56 -6.64 -3.64
CA LEU A 48 -10.48 -7.63 -3.65
C LEU A 48 -9.18 -7.08 -4.29
N PHE A 49 -9.27 -6.01 -5.09
CA PHE A 49 -8.13 -5.45 -5.83
C PHE A 49 -7.56 -4.20 -5.16
N ASN A 50 -6.33 -4.28 -4.63
CA ASN A 50 -5.68 -3.16 -3.95
C ASN A 50 -4.15 -3.24 -4.09
N CYS A 51 -3.59 -2.38 -4.95
CA CYS A 51 -2.14 -2.33 -5.20
C CYS A 51 -1.38 -1.77 -3.99
N HIS A 52 -1.98 -0.82 -3.25
CA HIS A 52 -1.35 -0.22 -2.08
C HIS A 52 -1.23 -1.22 -0.93
N ALA A 53 -2.23 -2.06 -0.70
CA ALA A 53 -2.18 -3.11 0.33
C ALA A 53 -1.04 -4.11 0.06
N VAL A 54 -0.88 -4.51 -1.21
CA VAL A 54 0.22 -5.41 -1.60
C VAL A 54 1.57 -4.69 -1.47
N ALA A 55 1.68 -3.45 -1.95
CA ALA A 55 2.92 -2.66 -1.88
C ALA A 55 3.34 -2.28 -0.44
N ALA A 56 2.37 -2.06 0.46
CA ALA A 56 2.59 -1.75 1.88
C ALA A 56 2.99 -2.98 2.70
N SER A 57 2.69 -4.18 2.19
CA SER A 57 2.91 -5.41 2.95
C SER A 57 4.40 -5.66 3.19
N PRO A 58 4.77 -6.44 4.23
CA PRO A 58 6.16 -6.85 4.43
C PRO A 58 6.76 -7.57 3.21
N PHE A 59 5.91 -8.19 2.40
CA PHE A 59 6.29 -8.90 1.19
C PHE A 59 6.49 -7.98 -0.02
N GLY A 60 6.09 -6.70 0.05
CA GLY A 60 6.28 -5.72 -1.02
C GLY A 60 7.74 -5.31 -1.24
N SER A 61 8.64 -5.73 -0.34
CA SER A 61 10.06 -5.42 -0.39
C SER A 61 10.92 -6.68 -0.21
N LEU A 62 12.08 -6.69 -0.87
CA LEU A 62 13.10 -7.73 -0.75
C LEU A 62 14.47 -7.06 -0.62
N LEU A 63 15.20 -7.41 0.44
CA LEU A 63 16.48 -6.76 0.81
C LEU A 63 16.36 -5.24 0.97
N GLY A 64 15.19 -4.77 1.44
CA GLY A 64 14.90 -3.34 1.61
C GLY A 64 14.61 -2.59 0.31
N LEU A 65 14.61 -3.27 -0.84
CA LEU A 65 14.24 -2.71 -2.14
C LEU A 65 12.81 -3.12 -2.52
N PRO A 66 12.03 -2.30 -3.24
CA PRO A 66 10.72 -2.71 -3.76
C PRO A 66 10.86 -3.96 -4.65
N LEU A 67 9.95 -4.94 -4.52
CA LEU A 67 9.95 -6.13 -5.39
C LEU A 67 9.91 -5.77 -6.88
N SER A 68 9.22 -4.69 -7.24
CA SER A 68 9.14 -4.17 -8.61
C SER A 68 10.49 -3.78 -9.20
N LEU A 69 11.46 -3.40 -8.37
CA LEU A 69 12.81 -3.06 -8.82
C LEU A 69 13.60 -4.31 -9.25
N TRP A 70 13.39 -5.44 -8.58
CA TRP A 70 13.96 -6.72 -9.00
C TRP A 70 13.37 -7.17 -10.35
N GLY A 71 12.07 -6.97 -10.53
CA GLY A 71 11.40 -7.15 -11.83
C GLY A 71 11.99 -6.25 -12.92
N LEU A 72 12.26 -4.97 -12.61
CA LEU A 72 12.89 -4.04 -13.55
C LEU A 72 14.26 -4.53 -14.03
N ILE A 73 15.10 -5.03 -13.11
CA ILE A 73 16.40 -5.63 -13.43
C ILE A 73 16.21 -6.83 -14.37
N GLY A 74 15.25 -7.71 -14.04
CA GLY A 74 14.90 -8.86 -14.88
C GLY A 74 14.52 -8.43 -16.29
N TYR A 75 13.60 -7.47 -16.44
CA TYR A 75 13.15 -7.02 -17.74
C TYR A 75 14.25 -6.32 -18.55
N LEU A 76 15.10 -5.50 -17.92
CA LEU A 76 16.26 -4.91 -18.59
C LEU A 76 17.22 -5.99 -19.10
N ALA A 77 17.53 -7.00 -18.29
CA ALA A 77 18.35 -8.12 -18.72
C ALA A 77 17.71 -8.89 -19.89
N THR A 78 16.39 -9.10 -19.86
CA THR A 78 15.69 -9.76 -20.97
C THR A 78 15.75 -8.95 -22.27
N LEU A 79 15.60 -7.63 -22.18
CA LEU A 79 15.68 -6.72 -23.32
C LEU A 79 17.10 -6.71 -23.92
N THR A 80 18.14 -6.71 -23.08
CA THR A 80 19.53 -6.80 -23.53
C THR A 80 19.78 -8.11 -24.28
N LEU A 81 19.37 -9.25 -23.71
CA LEU A 81 19.55 -10.56 -24.35
C LEU A 81 18.76 -10.70 -25.66
N ALA A 82 17.54 -10.15 -25.72
CA ALA A 82 16.75 -10.12 -26.95
C ALA A 82 17.42 -9.26 -28.04
N THR A 83 18.04 -8.13 -27.65
CA THR A 83 18.79 -7.26 -28.56
C THR A 83 20.05 -7.97 -29.09
N ILE A 84 20.79 -8.68 -28.23
CA ILE A 84 21.96 -9.48 -28.64
C ILE A 84 21.53 -10.58 -29.62
N ALA A 85 20.44 -11.28 -29.32
CA ALA A 85 19.90 -12.32 -30.20
C ALA A 85 19.48 -11.76 -31.58
N TRP A 86 19.10 -10.48 -31.63
CA TRP A 86 18.78 -9.79 -32.88
C TRP A 86 20.02 -9.38 -33.66
N GLN A 87 21.04 -8.83 -32.99
CA GLN A 87 22.28 -8.38 -33.63
C GLN A 87 23.20 -9.54 -34.06
N PHE A 88 23.17 -10.65 -33.31
CA PHE A 88 24.07 -11.79 -33.50
C PHE A 88 23.26 -13.09 -33.66
N PRO A 89 22.76 -13.38 -34.88
CA PRO A 89 21.89 -14.53 -35.15
C PRO A 89 22.48 -15.88 -34.72
N GLU A 90 23.80 -16.01 -34.77
CA GLU A 90 24.54 -17.21 -34.36
C GLU A 90 24.48 -17.48 -32.84
N TRP A 91 24.07 -16.49 -32.04
CA TRP A 91 23.84 -16.62 -30.59
C TRP A 91 22.35 -16.70 -30.22
N ALA A 92 21.45 -16.50 -31.19
CA ALA A 92 20.02 -16.32 -30.92
C ALA A 92 19.39 -17.51 -30.19
N GLU A 93 19.62 -18.74 -30.65
CA GLU A 93 19.05 -19.94 -30.01
C GLU A 93 19.49 -20.09 -28.55
N ARG A 94 20.76 -19.79 -28.27
CA ARG A 94 21.35 -19.86 -26.93
C ARG A 94 20.80 -18.76 -26.03
N ALA A 95 20.71 -17.54 -26.53
CA ALA A 95 20.15 -16.40 -25.81
C ALA A 95 18.67 -16.65 -25.46
N PHE A 96 17.86 -17.11 -26.41
CA PHE A 96 16.45 -17.43 -26.16
C PHE A 96 16.26 -18.63 -25.23
N SER A 97 17.15 -19.63 -25.28
CA SER A 97 17.12 -20.73 -24.31
C SER A 97 17.42 -20.26 -22.88
N ALA A 98 18.39 -19.37 -22.71
CA ALA A 98 18.71 -18.77 -21.41
C ALA A 98 17.56 -17.88 -20.90
N LEU A 99 16.97 -17.07 -21.78
CA LEU A 99 15.79 -16.26 -21.49
C LEU A 99 14.61 -17.10 -21.03
N ALA A 100 14.32 -18.21 -21.71
CA ALA A 100 13.22 -19.10 -21.36
C ALA A 100 13.45 -19.76 -19.98
N GLY A 101 14.69 -20.15 -19.67
CA GLY A 101 15.05 -20.69 -18.35
C GLY A 101 14.89 -19.65 -17.23
N LEU A 102 15.35 -18.42 -17.46
CA LEU A 102 15.16 -17.31 -16.52
C LEU A 102 13.67 -16.99 -16.32
N GLY A 103 12.88 -17.01 -17.40
CA GLY A 103 11.44 -16.82 -17.37
C GLY A 103 10.72 -17.85 -16.49
N VAL A 104 11.12 -19.13 -16.57
CA VAL A 104 10.57 -20.18 -15.68
C VAL A 104 10.83 -19.87 -14.20
N ILE A 105 12.01 -19.35 -13.85
CA ILE A 105 12.33 -18.97 -12.47
C ILE A 105 11.43 -17.81 -12.02
N PHE A 106 11.28 -16.78 -12.84
CA PHE A 106 10.40 -15.65 -12.52
C PHE A 106 8.94 -16.09 -12.37
N VAL A 107 8.43 -16.94 -13.26
CA VAL A 107 7.06 -17.49 -13.16
C VAL A 107 6.87 -18.30 -11.88
N ALA A 108 7.90 -19.05 -11.43
CA ALA A 108 7.84 -19.77 -10.16
C ALA A 108 7.79 -18.80 -8.95
N VAL A 109 8.59 -17.73 -8.97
CA VAL A 109 8.53 -16.66 -7.96
C VAL A 109 7.15 -15.98 -7.96
N ASP A 110 6.62 -15.66 -9.14
CA ASP A 110 5.30 -15.05 -9.30
C ASP A 110 4.18 -15.93 -8.72
N ALA A 111 4.26 -17.24 -8.91
CA ALA A 111 3.32 -18.19 -8.31
C ALA A 111 3.36 -18.15 -6.78
N VAL A 112 4.55 -18.09 -6.18
CA VAL A 112 4.72 -17.95 -4.72
C VAL A 112 4.14 -16.61 -4.25
N LEU A 113 4.44 -15.51 -4.93
CA LEU A 113 3.92 -14.19 -4.60
C LEU A 113 2.39 -14.11 -4.75
N LEU A 114 1.81 -14.79 -5.73
CA LEU A 114 0.36 -14.92 -5.89
C LEU A 114 -0.27 -15.66 -4.70
N VAL A 115 0.32 -16.78 -4.27
CA VAL A 115 -0.14 -17.51 -3.08
C VAL A 115 -0.08 -16.61 -1.86
N ILE A 116 0.99 -15.83 -1.68
CA ILE A 116 1.12 -14.86 -0.58
C ILE A 116 0.03 -13.79 -0.66
N MET A 117 -0.24 -13.22 -1.84
CA MET A 117 -1.29 -12.22 -2.04
C MET A 117 -2.67 -12.74 -1.63
N VAL A 118 -3.01 -13.97 -2.02
CA VAL A 118 -4.31 -14.59 -1.73
C VAL A 118 -4.42 -15.02 -0.26
N THR A 119 -3.39 -15.66 0.29
CA THR A 119 -3.48 -16.33 1.60
C THR A 119 -3.04 -15.48 2.79
N ARG A 120 -2.10 -14.54 2.59
CA ARG A 120 -1.50 -13.75 3.67
C ARG A 120 -1.92 -12.29 3.65
N ILE A 121 -2.07 -11.71 2.46
CA ILE A 121 -2.42 -10.29 2.30
C ILE A 121 -3.94 -10.12 2.18
N GLY A 122 -4.61 -11.03 1.46
CA GLY A 122 -6.06 -10.98 1.23
C GLY A 122 -6.47 -9.97 0.16
N TYR A 123 -5.52 -9.46 -0.63
CA TYR A 123 -5.75 -8.50 -1.72
C TYR A 123 -4.93 -8.87 -2.95
N LEU A 124 -5.47 -8.59 -4.13
CA LEU A 124 -4.83 -8.78 -5.43
C LEU A 124 -4.37 -7.43 -5.99
N CYS A 125 -3.19 -7.40 -6.61
CA CYS A 125 -2.69 -6.21 -7.29
C CYS A 125 -2.78 -6.39 -8.81
N PRO A 126 -3.69 -5.69 -9.52
CA PRO A 126 -3.81 -5.81 -10.98
C PRO A 126 -2.50 -5.55 -11.73
N ALA A 127 -1.68 -4.61 -11.27
CA ALA A 127 -0.38 -4.36 -11.87
C ALA A 127 0.57 -5.56 -11.68
N CYS A 128 0.65 -6.15 -10.48
CA CYS A 128 1.45 -7.36 -10.25
C CYS A 128 0.95 -8.53 -11.12
N LEU A 129 -0.37 -8.74 -11.22
CA LEU A 129 -0.95 -9.75 -12.11
C LEU A 129 -0.59 -9.49 -13.58
N GLY A 130 -0.55 -8.23 -13.98
CA GLY A 130 -0.01 -7.79 -15.27
C GLY A 130 1.44 -8.23 -15.47
N SER A 131 2.34 -7.98 -14.51
CA SER A 131 3.73 -8.48 -14.61
C SER A 131 3.80 -10.00 -14.68
N TYR A 132 2.92 -10.73 -13.99
CA TYR A 132 2.94 -12.20 -14.02
C TYR A 132 2.52 -12.72 -15.39
N ALA A 133 1.49 -12.12 -15.99
CA ALA A 133 1.08 -12.43 -17.36
C ALA A 133 2.21 -12.13 -18.37
N ILE A 134 2.93 -11.01 -18.18
CA ILE A 134 4.10 -10.68 -19.02
C ILE A 134 5.21 -11.72 -18.85
N ASN A 135 5.53 -12.14 -17.63
CA ASN A 135 6.56 -13.16 -17.38
C ASN A 135 6.21 -14.52 -18.02
N ILE A 136 4.93 -14.93 -17.96
CA ILE A 136 4.44 -16.13 -18.67
C ILE A 136 4.59 -15.95 -20.18
N GLY A 137 4.17 -14.79 -20.71
CA GLY A 137 4.28 -14.46 -22.13
C GLY A 137 5.72 -14.42 -22.63
N LEU A 138 6.64 -13.84 -21.86
CA LEU A 138 8.08 -13.82 -22.15
C LEU A 138 8.67 -15.22 -22.16
N THR A 139 8.32 -16.05 -21.18
CA THR A 139 8.78 -17.44 -21.11
C THR A 139 8.35 -18.22 -22.35
N TRP A 140 7.08 -18.07 -22.75
CA TRP A 140 6.55 -18.71 -23.95
C TRP A 140 7.17 -18.16 -25.25
N CYS A 141 7.32 -16.83 -25.35
CA CYS A 141 7.98 -16.16 -26.47
C CYS A 141 9.41 -16.67 -26.65
N ALA A 142 10.19 -16.69 -25.56
CA ALA A 142 11.58 -17.13 -25.57
C ALA A 142 11.73 -18.63 -25.89
N ALA A 143 10.89 -19.49 -25.31
CA ALA A 143 10.90 -20.92 -25.62
C ALA A 143 10.58 -21.17 -27.10
N SER A 144 9.57 -20.47 -27.63
CA SER A 144 9.17 -20.54 -29.04
C SER A 144 10.27 -20.03 -29.98
N ALA A 145 10.96 -18.94 -29.60
CA ALA A 145 12.08 -18.39 -30.35
C ALA A 145 13.30 -19.33 -30.38
N ALA A 146 13.50 -20.10 -29.30
CA ALA A 146 14.51 -21.16 -29.23
C ALA A 146 14.09 -22.47 -29.93
N GLY A 147 12.87 -22.56 -30.49
CA GLY A 147 12.35 -23.79 -31.09
C GLY A 147 12.13 -24.93 -30.08
N LYS A 148 12.05 -24.62 -28.78
CA LYS A 148 11.93 -25.60 -27.70
C LYS A 148 10.52 -25.59 -27.11
N ARG A 149 10.04 -26.78 -26.74
CA ARG A 149 8.85 -26.90 -25.87
C ARG A 149 9.23 -26.48 -24.45
N LEU A 150 8.26 -25.96 -23.70
CA LEU A 150 8.48 -25.56 -22.30
C LEU A 150 9.03 -26.71 -21.45
N THR A 151 8.59 -27.95 -21.68
CA THR A 151 9.11 -29.15 -20.99
C THR A 151 10.59 -29.41 -21.28
N GLN A 152 11.07 -29.08 -22.48
CA GLN A 152 12.49 -29.18 -22.84
C GLN A 152 13.31 -28.07 -22.19
N VAL A 153 12.74 -26.87 -22.05
CA VAL A 153 13.35 -25.75 -21.30
C VAL A 153 13.50 -26.13 -19.83
N ILE A 154 12.44 -26.66 -19.21
CA ILE A 154 12.44 -27.08 -17.80
C ILE A 154 13.45 -28.20 -17.55
N ARG A 155 13.49 -29.24 -18.40
CA ARG A 155 14.48 -30.32 -18.26
C ARG A 155 15.92 -29.87 -18.55
N GLY A 156 16.08 -28.82 -19.34
CA GLY A 156 17.37 -28.22 -19.69
C GLY A 156 17.80 -27.06 -18.80
N LEU A 157 17.06 -26.76 -17.71
CA LEU A 157 17.44 -25.73 -16.75
C LEU A 157 18.85 -26.05 -16.20
N GLY A 158 19.76 -25.09 -16.29
CA GLY A 158 21.17 -25.26 -15.91
C GLY A 158 22.07 -25.82 -17.03
N ALA A 159 21.60 -26.74 -17.86
CA ALA A 159 22.39 -27.33 -18.95
C ALA A 159 22.68 -26.34 -20.10
N SER A 160 21.72 -25.46 -20.42
CA SER A 160 21.90 -24.44 -21.48
C SER A 160 22.94 -23.36 -21.15
N LEU A 161 23.31 -23.17 -19.89
CA LEU A 161 24.43 -22.29 -19.51
C LEU A 161 25.79 -22.98 -19.71
N MET A 162 25.84 -24.31 -19.58
CA MET A 162 27.07 -25.11 -19.66
C MET A 162 27.56 -25.33 -21.10
N THR A 163 26.69 -25.25 -22.11
CA THR A 163 27.03 -25.47 -23.54
C THR A 163 27.70 -24.27 -24.23
N TRP A 164 27.86 -23.14 -23.53
CA TRP A 164 28.55 -21.96 -24.05
C TRP A 164 30.06 -22.14 -23.99
N ARG A 165 30.80 -21.67 -25.03
CA ARG A 165 32.29 -21.62 -24.98
C ARG A 165 32.72 -20.94 -23.68
N PRO A 166 33.72 -21.46 -22.93
CA PRO A 166 34.03 -20.97 -21.59
C PRO A 166 34.24 -19.46 -21.54
N GLN A 167 34.91 -18.89 -22.54
CA GLN A 167 35.19 -17.46 -22.66
C GLN A 167 33.91 -16.62 -22.85
N ALA A 168 32.99 -17.06 -23.72
CA ALA A 168 31.72 -16.37 -23.95
C ALA A 168 30.72 -16.58 -22.82
N ARG A 169 30.77 -17.73 -22.16
CA ARG A 169 30.03 -18.00 -20.93
C ARG A 169 30.46 -17.02 -19.84
N VAL A 170 31.77 -16.85 -19.64
CA VAL A 170 32.31 -15.88 -18.68
C VAL A 170 31.90 -14.46 -19.07
N ALA A 171 32.02 -14.07 -20.34
CA ALA A 171 31.66 -12.72 -20.79
C ALA A 171 30.16 -12.40 -20.61
N VAL A 172 29.26 -13.30 -20.98
CA VAL A 172 27.81 -13.07 -20.84
C VAL A 172 27.37 -13.13 -19.38
N VAL A 173 27.92 -14.06 -18.60
CA VAL A 173 27.66 -14.13 -17.15
C VAL A 173 28.22 -12.88 -16.46
N ALA A 174 29.42 -12.42 -16.81
CA ALA A 174 30.02 -11.21 -16.27
C ALA A 174 29.28 -9.93 -16.69
N MET A 175 28.77 -9.86 -17.93
CA MET A 175 27.98 -8.71 -18.38
C MET A 175 26.60 -8.68 -17.71
N PHE A 176 25.93 -9.83 -17.62
CA PHE A 176 24.67 -9.97 -16.89
C PHE A 176 24.84 -9.57 -15.42
N TRP A 177 25.80 -10.19 -14.71
CA TRP A 177 26.06 -9.85 -13.32
C TRP A 177 26.62 -8.44 -13.17
N GLY A 178 27.36 -7.90 -14.14
CA GLY A 178 27.84 -6.52 -14.13
C GLY A 178 26.69 -5.52 -14.19
N VAL A 179 25.71 -5.73 -15.07
CA VAL A 179 24.49 -4.90 -15.15
C VAL A 179 23.64 -5.08 -13.87
N VAL A 180 23.48 -6.31 -13.38
CA VAL A 180 22.75 -6.59 -12.14
C VAL A 180 23.42 -5.93 -10.94
N ILE A 181 24.74 -6.10 -10.77
CA ILE A 181 25.51 -5.52 -9.67
C ILE A 181 25.53 -4.01 -9.75
N THR A 182 25.75 -3.42 -10.93
CA THR A 182 25.77 -1.96 -11.10
C THR A 182 24.38 -1.36 -10.92
N GLY A 183 23.32 -2.04 -11.38
CA GLY A 183 21.94 -1.65 -11.17
C GLY A 183 21.51 -1.76 -9.71
N ILE A 184 21.87 -2.86 -9.03
CA ILE A 184 21.65 -3.03 -7.58
C ILE A 184 22.46 -1.99 -6.81
N ALA A 185 23.77 -1.86 -7.06
CA ALA A 185 24.62 -0.90 -6.36
C ALA A 185 24.15 0.54 -6.59
N GLY A 186 23.79 0.91 -7.81
CA GLY A 186 23.24 2.22 -8.13
C GLY A 186 21.89 2.47 -7.47
N SER A 187 20.97 1.51 -7.50
CA SER A 187 19.67 1.65 -6.85
C SER A 187 19.75 1.66 -5.32
N VAL A 188 20.58 0.79 -4.73
CA VAL A 188 20.92 0.80 -3.31
C VAL A 188 21.57 2.11 -2.94
N SER A 189 22.49 2.66 -3.74
CA SER A 189 23.14 3.94 -3.47
C SER A 189 22.17 5.12 -3.56
N VAL A 190 21.30 5.16 -4.58
CA VAL A 190 20.27 6.20 -4.72
C VAL A 190 19.25 6.10 -3.59
N GLN A 191 18.79 4.90 -3.25
CA GLN A 191 17.85 4.70 -2.15
C GLN A 191 18.48 4.93 -0.78
N ALA A 192 19.74 4.54 -0.58
CA ALA A 192 20.47 4.80 0.65
C ALA A 192 20.71 6.30 0.81
N THR A 193 21.09 7.00 -0.26
CA THR A 193 21.24 8.47 -0.24
C THR A 193 19.90 9.15 0.01
N ALA A 194 18.82 8.71 -0.67
CA ALA A 194 17.48 9.27 -0.47
C ALA A 194 16.94 9.00 0.94
N ARG A 195 17.10 7.77 1.46
CA ARG A 195 16.74 7.42 2.84
C ARG A 195 17.59 8.16 3.84
N PHE A 196 18.90 8.26 3.64
CA PHE A 196 19.76 9.03 4.53
C PHE A 196 19.39 10.51 4.52
N ALA A 197 19.01 11.07 3.36
CA ALA A 197 18.56 12.45 3.24
C ALA A 197 17.20 12.71 3.89
N ILE A 198 16.27 11.73 3.85
CA ILE A 198 14.90 11.88 4.39
C ILE A 198 14.81 11.45 5.86
N GLU A 199 15.37 10.28 6.18
CA GLU A 199 15.21 9.58 7.46
C GLU A 199 16.44 9.75 8.37
N GLY A 200 17.63 9.99 7.81
CA GLY A 200 18.89 10.02 8.56
C GLY A 200 19.55 8.63 8.73
N PRO A 201 20.50 8.47 9.67
CA PRO A 201 21.20 7.20 9.89
C PRO A 201 20.24 6.04 10.25
N PRO A 202 20.50 4.78 9.86
CA PRO A 202 19.64 3.65 10.20
C PRO A 202 19.23 3.62 11.68
N GLY A 203 17.94 3.41 11.93
CA GLY A 203 17.35 3.46 13.27
C GLY A 203 17.23 4.86 13.86
N SER A 204 17.48 5.93 13.10
CA SER A 204 17.16 7.32 13.49
C SER A 204 15.68 7.49 13.75
N LEU A 205 14.80 7.04 12.83
CA LEU A 205 13.36 7.14 12.99
C LEU A 205 12.89 6.35 14.21
N ARG A 206 13.39 5.12 14.38
CA ARG A 206 13.10 4.32 15.57
C ARG A 206 13.58 4.96 16.86
N ARG A 207 14.79 5.55 16.88
CA ARG A 207 15.34 6.27 18.04
C ARG A 207 14.57 7.55 18.33
N GLN A 208 14.23 8.33 17.30
CA GLN A 208 13.41 9.53 17.40
C GLN A 208 12.00 9.18 17.90
N MET A 209 11.41 8.11 17.38
CA MET A 209 10.11 7.60 17.81
C MET A 209 10.17 7.07 19.26
N ALA A 210 11.22 6.34 19.63
CA ALA A 210 11.44 5.89 21.01
C ALA A 210 11.60 7.06 21.96
N GLU A 211 12.37 8.07 21.56
CA GLU A 211 12.55 9.28 22.35
C GLU A 211 11.25 10.07 22.47
N PHE A 212 10.52 10.24 21.36
CA PHE A 212 9.21 10.85 21.33
C PHE A 212 8.24 10.11 22.26
N VAL A 213 8.10 8.80 22.14
CA VAL A 213 7.23 7.97 22.99
C VAL A 213 7.60 8.07 24.46
N ARG A 214 8.90 8.16 24.80
CA ARG A 214 9.38 8.34 26.18
C ARG A 214 9.03 9.72 26.74
N GLN A 215 9.07 10.75 25.91
CA GLN A 215 8.78 12.13 26.32
C GLN A 215 7.29 12.43 26.40
N GLN A 216 6.45 11.71 25.65
CA GLN A 216 5.01 11.92 25.65
C GLN A 216 4.34 11.40 26.93
N PRO A 217 3.52 12.22 27.62
CA PRO A 217 2.71 11.73 28.73
C PRO A 217 1.72 10.68 28.22
N ARG A 218 1.54 9.61 29.01
CA ARG A 218 0.53 8.60 28.71
C ARG A 218 -0.86 9.15 29.04
N VAL A 219 -1.76 9.07 28.07
CA VAL A 219 -3.16 9.50 28.23
C VAL A 219 -4.10 8.31 28.16
N GLY A 220 -5.17 8.38 28.95
CA GLY A 220 -6.29 7.44 28.86
C GLY A 220 -7.35 7.97 27.91
N VAL A 221 -7.94 7.09 27.11
CA VAL A 221 -9.06 7.42 26.21
C VAL A 221 -10.15 6.37 26.42
N THR A 222 -11.37 6.84 26.60
CA THR A 222 -12.56 6.00 26.69
C THR A 222 -12.92 5.54 25.28
N THR A 223 -13.17 4.25 25.09
CA THR A 223 -13.57 3.71 23.77
C THR A 223 -14.89 2.93 23.84
N THR A 224 -15.55 2.93 25.00
CA THR A 224 -16.77 2.16 25.25
C THR A 224 -17.93 2.80 24.50
N GLY A 225 -18.58 2.03 23.63
CA GLY A 225 -19.70 2.51 22.82
C GLY A 225 -19.27 3.16 21.51
N ASP A 226 -17.99 3.49 21.34
CA ASP A 226 -17.47 4.14 20.14
C ASP A 226 -17.27 3.13 18.99
N PRO A 227 -17.39 3.59 17.72
CA PRO A 227 -17.12 2.76 16.56
C PRO A 227 -15.71 2.21 16.58
N THR A 228 -15.58 0.88 16.71
CA THR A 228 -14.29 0.20 16.85
C THR A 228 -14.17 -0.98 15.89
N LEU A 229 -13.04 -1.06 15.18
CA LEU A 229 -12.58 -2.25 14.46
C LEU A 229 -11.56 -3.01 15.30
N GLY A 230 -11.51 -4.34 15.12
CA GLY A 230 -10.59 -5.22 15.86
C GLY A 230 -11.13 -5.63 17.23
N GLY A 231 -10.38 -6.49 17.92
CA GLY A 231 -10.80 -7.05 19.22
C GLY A 231 -10.38 -6.21 20.43
N PRO A 232 -11.09 -6.28 21.56
CA PRO A 232 -10.77 -5.51 22.78
C PRO A 232 -9.44 -5.91 23.42
N GLY A 233 -8.93 -7.11 23.14
CA GLY A 233 -7.61 -7.61 23.57
C GLY A 233 -6.47 -7.29 22.61
N ALA A 234 -6.66 -6.39 21.65
CA ALA A 234 -5.61 -6.01 20.72
C ALA A 234 -4.40 -5.40 21.45
N ALA A 235 -3.21 -5.93 21.16
CA ALA A 235 -1.95 -5.43 21.74
C ALA A 235 -1.65 -3.98 21.34
N ILE A 236 -2.19 -3.54 20.19
CA ILE A 236 -2.05 -2.18 19.67
C ILE A 236 -3.44 -1.57 19.60
N ARG A 237 -3.72 -0.57 20.42
CA ARG A 237 -4.99 0.15 20.44
C ARG A 237 -4.78 1.53 19.86
N LEU A 238 -5.40 1.79 18.73
CA LEU A 238 -5.40 3.09 18.06
C LEU A 238 -6.75 3.77 18.30
N VAL A 239 -6.72 5.01 18.76
CA VAL A 239 -7.89 5.89 18.74
C VAL A 239 -7.56 7.07 17.84
N GLU A 240 -8.43 7.45 16.91
CA GLU A 240 -8.25 8.63 16.07
C GLU A 240 -9.36 9.63 16.29
N PHE A 241 -8.99 10.86 16.63
CA PHE A 241 -9.86 12.03 16.54
C PHE A 241 -9.79 12.60 15.12
N SER A 242 -10.94 12.60 14.44
CA SER A 242 -11.00 12.81 12.99
C SER A 242 -12.20 13.68 12.58
N ASP A 243 -12.10 14.23 11.37
CA ASP A 243 -13.12 15.05 10.72
C ASP A 243 -13.30 14.59 9.27
N PHE A 244 -14.54 14.26 8.88
CA PHE A 244 -14.85 13.76 7.54
C PHE A 244 -14.46 14.71 6.40
N LEU A 245 -14.47 16.02 6.64
CA LEU A 245 -14.15 17.03 5.64
C LEU A 245 -12.67 17.42 5.63
N CYS A 246 -11.87 16.89 6.56
CA CYS A 246 -10.45 17.18 6.64
C CYS A 246 -9.66 16.37 5.60
N PRO A 247 -8.92 17.01 4.66
CA PRO A 247 -8.13 16.29 3.67
C PRO A 247 -7.05 15.39 4.28
N SER A 248 -6.49 15.78 5.42
CA SER A 248 -5.53 14.94 6.16
C SER A 248 -6.21 13.72 6.79
N CYS A 249 -7.42 13.87 7.30
CA CYS A 249 -8.21 12.75 7.84
C CYS A 249 -8.59 11.77 6.73
N GLN A 250 -8.92 12.26 5.53
CA GLN A 250 -9.16 11.40 4.39
C GLN A 250 -7.91 10.56 4.00
N ARG A 251 -6.72 11.17 4.05
CA ARG A 251 -5.46 10.42 3.86
C ARG A 251 -5.23 9.42 5.00
N ALA A 252 -5.48 9.82 6.24
CA ALA A 252 -5.39 8.97 7.41
C ALA A 252 -6.32 7.76 7.31
N ALA A 253 -7.60 7.93 6.94
CA ALA A 253 -8.55 6.84 6.74
C ALA A 253 -8.01 5.77 5.77
N LYS A 254 -7.36 6.20 4.67
CA LYS A 254 -6.70 5.29 3.72
C LYS A 254 -5.52 4.55 4.36
N PHE A 255 -4.68 5.23 5.15
CA PHE A 255 -3.59 4.58 5.87
C PHE A 255 -4.06 3.67 7.00
N ASN A 256 -5.12 4.02 7.73
CA ASN A 256 -5.71 3.19 8.76
C ASN A 256 -6.18 1.86 8.17
N ALA A 257 -6.83 1.90 6.99
CA ALA A 257 -7.21 0.68 6.29
C ALA A 257 -6.00 -0.22 5.97
N LEU A 258 -4.87 0.37 5.54
CA LEU A 258 -3.62 -0.36 5.29
C LEU A 258 -2.99 -0.91 6.57
N MET A 259 -2.94 -0.10 7.64
CA MET A 259 -2.39 -0.48 8.94
C MET A 259 -3.19 -1.64 9.56
N LEU A 260 -4.51 -1.57 9.50
CA LEU A 260 -5.40 -2.60 10.01
C LEU A 260 -5.36 -3.87 9.15
N ALA A 261 -5.26 -3.76 7.83
CA ALA A 261 -5.14 -4.92 6.95
C ALA A 261 -3.95 -5.83 7.32
N GLY A 262 -2.81 -5.23 7.66
CA GLY A 262 -1.61 -5.97 8.10
C GLY A 262 -1.63 -6.48 9.55
N HIS A 263 -2.57 -6.01 10.39
CA HIS A 263 -2.57 -6.25 11.84
C HIS A 263 -3.92 -6.69 12.40
N ARG A 264 -4.81 -7.27 11.55
CA ARG A 264 -6.21 -7.53 11.89
C ARG A 264 -6.47 -8.28 13.20
N SER A 265 -5.54 -9.13 13.67
CA SER A 265 -5.67 -9.86 14.94
C SER A 265 -4.98 -9.20 16.14
N ARG A 266 -4.21 -8.13 15.91
CA ARG A 266 -3.32 -7.52 16.91
C ARG A 266 -3.54 -6.03 17.12
N ALA A 267 -4.32 -5.38 16.25
CA ALA A 267 -4.65 -3.97 16.34
C ALA A 267 -6.17 -3.77 16.48
N SER A 268 -6.56 -2.82 17.31
CA SER A 268 -7.90 -2.23 17.30
C SER A 268 -7.81 -0.77 16.88
N PHE A 269 -8.86 -0.29 16.23
CA PHE A 269 -8.98 1.08 15.78
C PHE A 269 -10.35 1.62 16.15
N THR A 270 -10.37 2.64 17.01
CA THR A 270 -11.56 3.36 17.44
C THR A 270 -11.57 4.73 16.78
N PHE A 271 -12.70 5.08 16.17
CA PHE A 271 -12.91 6.41 15.62
C PHE A 271 -13.56 7.31 16.67
N LYS A 272 -13.11 8.57 16.75
CA LYS A 272 -13.73 9.63 17.54
C LYS A 272 -13.91 10.89 16.71
N HIS A 273 -15.02 11.59 16.93
CA HIS A 273 -15.34 12.80 16.21
C HIS A 273 -14.60 14.03 16.77
N TYR A 274 -13.97 14.79 15.88
CA TYR A 274 -13.47 16.13 16.17
C TYR A 274 -13.74 17.05 14.98
N PRO A 275 -15.01 17.43 14.73
CA PRO A 275 -15.37 18.26 13.60
C PRO A 275 -14.74 19.66 13.74
N LEU A 276 -14.13 20.16 12.68
CA LEU A 276 -13.56 21.51 12.61
C LEU A 276 -14.63 22.54 12.21
N ASP A 277 -15.73 22.52 12.96
CA ASP A 277 -16.91 23.36 12.77
C ASP A 277 -17.44 23.88 14.10
N GLN A 278 -17.53 25.20 14.25
CA GLN A 278 -17.97 25.88 15.47
C GLN A 278 -19.45 25.65 15.78
N ALA A 279 -20.24 25.12 14.84
CA ALA A 279 -21.65 24.80 15.08
C ALA A 279 -21.85 23.80 16.23
N CYS A 280 -20.87 22.91 16.48
CA CYS A 280 -20.90 21.97 17.60
C CYS A 280 -19.59 21.89 18.38
N ASN A 281 -18.47 22.35 17.82
CA ASN A 281 -17.16 22.30 18.48
C ASN A 281 -16.69 23.70 18.86
N ASP A 282 -16.96 24.09 20.11
CA ASP A 282 -16.53 25.38 20.67
C ASP A 282 -15.01 25.44 20.92
N LYS A 283 -14.27 24.34 20.73
CA LYS A 283 -12.81 24.26 20.92
C LYS A 283 -12.04 24.69 19.67
N VAL A 284 -12.70 24.85 18.53
CA VAL A 284 -12.07 25.36 17.31
C VAL A 284 -12.28 26.86 17.16
N GLN A 285 -11.25 27.58 16.70
CA GLN A 285 -11.25 29.05 16.65
C GLN A 285 -12.13 29.64 15.54
N ARG A 286 -12.37 28.86 14.48
CA ARG A 286 -13.22 29.24 13.34
C ARG A 286 -13.75 27.97 12.66
N THR A 287 -14.92 28.06 12.03
CA THR A 287 -15.39 26.98 11.15
C THR A 287 -14.47 26.86 9.93
N VAL A 288 -13.80 25.71 9.83
CA VAL A 288 -12.95 25.34 8.68
C VAL A 288 -13.73 24.47 7.72
N HIS A 289 -14.57 23.58 8.26
CA HIS A 289 -15.33 22.60 7.50
C HIS A 289 -16.84 22.73 7.78
N PRO A 290 -17.54 23.64 7.06
CA PRO A 290 -18.98 23.77 7.21
C PRO A 290 -19.67 22.42 7.01
N ASN A 291 -20.62 22.10 7.89
CA ASN A 291 -21.40 20.86 7.92
C ASN A 291 -20.71 19.65 8.55
N ALA A 292 -19.46 19.77 9.03
CA ALA A 292 -18.74 18.65 9.64
C ALA A 292 -19.48 18.08 10.86
N CYS A 293 -20.14 18.95 11.64
CA CYS A 293 -20.95 18.54 12.79
C CYS A 293 -22.12 17.63 12.41
N GLN A 294 -22.86 17.97 11.35
CA GLN A 294 -24.01 17.21 10.89
C GLN A 294 -23.59 15.88 10.27
N ILE A 295 -22.46 15.85 9.56
CA ILE A 295 -21.89 14.61 9.01
C ILE A 295 -21.45 13.67 10.15
N ALA A 296 -20.77 14.21 11.16
CA ALA A 296 -20.37 13.45 12.35
C ALA A 296 -21.59 12.86 13.09
N ALA A 297 -22.63 13.67 13.32
CA ALA A 297 -23.86 13.20 13.96
C ALA A 297 -24.58 12.12 13.14
N ALA A 298 -24.59 12.24 11.80
CA ALA A 298 -25.12 11.23 10.91
C ALA A 298 -24.36 9.90 11.03
N THR A 299 -23.02 9.93 11.08
CA THR A 299 -22.25 8.69 11.21
C THR A 299 -22.51 7.98 12.53
N GLU A 300 -22.75 8.71 13.61
CA GLU A 300 -23.20 8.13 14.88
C GLU A 300 -24.62 7.55 14.79
N CYS A 301 -25.53 8.19 14.06
CA CYS A 301 -26.84 7.59 13.78
C CYS A 301 -26.78 6.34 12.91
N ALA A 302 -25.77 6.21 12.05
CA ALA A 302 -25.47 4.96 11.35
C ALA A 302 -24.82 3.93 12.28
N HIS A 303 -24.05 4.36 13.28
CA HIS A 303 -23.45 3.50 14.31
C HIS A 303 -24.51 2.82 15.18
N GLU A 304 -25.58 3.50 15.56
CA GLU A 304 -26.74 2.91 16.27
C GLU A 304 -27.31 1.69 15.52
N GLN A 305 -27.10 1.61 14.20
CA GLN A 305 -27.57 0.54 13.32
C GLN A 305 -26.46 -0.46 12.93
N GLY A 306 -25.26 -0.33 13.50
CA GLY A 306 -24.09 -1.14 13.15
C GLY A 306 -23.51 -0.83 11.77
N LYS A 307 -23.78 0.35 11.22
CA LYS A 307 -23.40 0.79 9.86
C LYS A 307 -22.39 1.94 9.83
N PHE A 308 -21.75 2.25 10.96
CA PHE A 308 -20.74 3.31 11.04
C PHE A 308 -19.69 3.19 9.94
N TRP A 309 -19.00 2.05 9.87
CA TRP A 309 -17.87 1.85 8.94
C TRP A 309 -18.30 1.91 7.47
N ALA A 310 -19.51 1.46 7.15
CA ALA A 310 -20.04 1.54 5.79
C ALA A 310 -20.28 3.00 5.36
N LEU A 311 -20.85 3.82 6.23
CA LEU A 311 -21.06 5.24 5.96
C LEU A 311 -19.74 6.03 6.02
N HIS A 312 -18.86 5.71 6.97
CA HIS A 312 -17.51 6.26 7.10
C HIS A 312 -16.71 6.09 5.81
N ASP A 313 -16.60 4.86 5.30
CA ASP A 313 -15.83 4.55 4.10
C ASP A 313 -16.42 5.22 2.87
N ARG A 314 -17.76 5.32 2.81
CA ARG A 314 -18.44 6.01 1.73
C ARG A 314 -18.14 7.51 1.74
N LEU A 315 -18.26 8.17 2.89
CA LEU A 315 -18.02 9.60 3.02
C LEU A 315 -16.56 9.92 2.68
N PHE A 316 -15.58 9.24 3.30
CA PHE A 316 -14.17 9.44 2.97
C PHE A 316 -13.80 9.03 1.54
N GLY A 317 -14.54 8.11 0.94
CA GLY A 317 -14.35 7.69 -0.46
C GLY A 317 -14.87 8.70 -1.48
N LYS A 318 -15.95 9.42 -1.17
CA LYS A 318 -16.62 10.38 -2.05
C LYS A 318 -16.05 11.80 -1.94
N LEU A 319 -15.69 12.21 -0.72
CA LEU A 319 -15.24 13.56 -0.43
C LEU A 319 -13.87 13.82 -1.05
N ALA A 320 -13.73 14.83 -1.90
CA ALA A 320 -12.44 15.29 -2.41
C ALA A 320 -12.12 16.72 -1.95
N GLY A 321 -12.51 17.08 -0.72
CA GLY A 321 -12.29 18.44 -0.24
C GLY A 321 -12.98 18.78 1.07
N MET A 322 -12.99 20.08 1.36
CA MET A 322 -13.43 20.71 2.61
C MET A 322 -14.94 20.99 2.67
N PHE A 323 -15.71 20.50 1.69
CA PHE A 323 -17.13 20.84 1.52
C PHE A 323 -17.96 19.61 1.21
N TYR A 324 -19.18 19.59 1.73
CA TYR A 324 -20.16 18.54 1.47
C TYR A 324 -21.57 19.13 1.46
N ASN A 325 -22.37 18.67 0.50
CA ASN A 325 -23.76 19.04 0.37
C ASN A 325 -24.61 18.13 1.26
N LEU A 326 -25.20 18.67 2.32
CA LEU A 326 -26.04 17.90 3.26
C LEU A 326 -27.25 17.24 2.59
N ALA A 327 -27.71 17.73 1.44
CA ALA A 327 -28.78 17.08 0.68
C ALA A 327 -28.40 15.67 0.18
N GLU A 328 -27.10 15.35 0.11
CA GLU A 328 -26.60 14.05 -0.32
C GLU A 328 -26.52 13.02 0.84
N LEU A 329 -26.70 13.47 2.09
CA LEU A 329 -26.40 12.66 3.29
C LEU A 329 -27.32 11.45 3.45
N GLU A 330 -28.63 11.62 3.23
CA GLU A 330 -29.58 10.51 3.32
C GLU A 330 -29.33 9.48 2.22
N GLY A 331 -29.05 9.92 0.99
CA GLY A 331 -28.72 9.02 -0.12
C GLY A 331 -27.40 8.29 0.10
N ASP A 332 -26.42 8.95 0.74
CA ASP A 332 -25.18 8.30 1.12
C ASP A 332 -25.37 7.29 2.27
N ALA A 333 -26.20 7.60 3.26
CA ALA A 333 -26.58 6.67 4.32
C ALA A 333 -27.33 5.45 3.75
N GLU A 334 -28.32 5.66 2.88
CA GLU A 334 -29.06 4.59 2.22
C GLU A 334 -28.13 3.65 1.44
N ALA A 335 -27.22 4.22 0.64
CA ALA A 335 -26.25 3.43 -0.11
C ALA A 335 -25.22 2.71 0.78
N ALA A 336 -25.01 3.16 2.01
CA ALA A 336 -24.25 2.45 3.04
C ALA A 336 -25.08 1.36 3.76
N GLY A 337 -26.34 1.17 3.36
CA GLY A 337 -27.25 0.18 3.93
C GLY A 337 -27.87 0.60 5.27
N VAL A 338 -27.96 1.91 5.53
CA VAL A 338 -28.63 2.49 6.70
C VAL A 338 -30.14 2.56 6.45
N ASN A 339 -30.95 2.25 7.47
CA ASN A 339 -32.39 2.48 7.42
C ASN A 339 -32.68 3.97 7.58
N VAL A 340 -33.08 4.63 6.48
CA VAL A 340 -33.27 6.09 6.43
C VAL A 340 -34.33 6.61 7.41
N PRO A 341 -35.52 5.97 7.57
CA PRO A 341 -36.46 6.38 8.63
C PRO A 341 -35.86 6.42 10.04
N VAL A 342 -35.18 5.36 10.48
CA VAL A 342 -34.54 5.29 11.81
C VAL A 342 -33.41 6.30 11.94
N PHE A 343 -32.63 6.47 10.87
CA PHE A 343 -31.56 7.45 10.80
C PHE A 343 -32.07 8.89 10.95
N ARG A 344 -33.16 9.24 10.26
CA ARG A 344 -33.78 10.57 10.35
C ARG A 344 -34.32 10.82 11.75
N GLU A 345 -34.96 9.82 12.36
CA GLU A 345 -35.42 9.91 13.75
C GLU A 345 -34.25 10.17 14.71
N CYS A 346 -33.13 9.45 14.56
CA CYS A 346 -31.93 9.67 15.36
C CYS A 346 -31.38 11.10 15.21
N LEU A 347 -31.31 11.61 13.99
CA LEU A 347 -30.86 12.97 13.71
C LEU A 347 -31.79 14.02 14.33
N GLN A 348 -33.11 13.85 14.17
CA GLN A 348 -34.12 14.75 14.74
C GLN A 348 -34.12 14.73 16.27
N ALA A 349 -33.91 13.56 16.87
CA ALA A 349 -33.79 13.40 18.31
C ALA A 349 -32.47 13.93 18.88
N GLY A 350 -31.49 14.28 18.03
CA GLY A 350 -30.20 14.83 18.45
C GLY A 350 -29.22 13.80 19.03
N ARG A 351 -29.55 12.50 19.02
CA ARG A 351 -28.74 11.44 19.67
C ARG A 351 -27.33 11.33 19.09
N GLY A 352 -27.21 11.39 17.77
CA GLY A 352 -25.90 11.42 17.11
C GLY A 352 -25.05 12.62 17.52
N MET A 353 -25.68 13.79 17.70
CA MET A 353 -24.97 15.01 18.15
C MET A 353 -24.51 14.90 19.60
N GLU A 354 -25.24 14.21 20.47
CA GLU A 354 -24.80 13.94 21.85
C GLU A 354 -23.51 13.10 21.86
N ALA A 355 -23.40 12.10 20.99
CA ALA A 355 -22.17 11.31 20.84
C ALA A 355 -20.99 12.17 20.37
N VAL A 356 -21.20 12.99 19.34
CA VAL A 356 -20.18 13.93 18.84
C VAL A 356 -19.70 14.89 19.93
N LYS A 357 -20.61 15.43 20.75
CA LYS A 357 -20.23 16.32 21.86
C LYS A 357 -19.40 15.62 22.93
N ARG A 358 -19.69 14.36 23.25
CA ARG A 358 -18.87 13.56 24.18
C ARG A 358 -17.44 13.39 23.68
N ASP A 359 -17.29 13.11 22.38
CA ASP A 359 -15.96 13.01 21.76
C ASP A 359 -15.21 14.35 21.78
N ILE A 360 -15.90 15.46 21.50
CA ILE A 360 -15.31 16.82 21.58
C ILE A 360 -14.84 17.13 23.00
N GLU A 361 -15.63 16.79 24.02
CA GLU A 361 -15.25 16.98 25.42
C GLU A 361 -14.04 16.12 25.81
N GLU A 362 -13.98 14.87 25.35
CA GLU A 362 -12.82 14.01 25.57
C GLU A 362 -11.58 14.55 24.87
N ALA A 363 -11.72 14.97 23.62
CA ALA A 363 -10.67 15.63 22.85
C ALA A 363 -10.15 16.88 23.58
N ALA A 364 -11.04 17.68 24.18
CA ALA A 364 -10.68 18.85 24.97
C ALA A 364 -9.88 18.50 26.23
N ARG A 365 -10.29 17.45 26.98
CA ARG A 365 -9.52 16.94 28.14
C ARG A 365 -8.12 16.51 27.74
N LEU A 366 -8.00 15.94 26.55
CA LEU A 366 -6.75 15.47 25.95
C LEU A 366 -5.97 16.59 25.24
N LYS A 367 -6.49 17.83 25.20
CA LYS A 367 -5.87 18.97 24.49
C LYS A 367 -5.65 18.73 23.00
N VAL A 368 -6.51 17.91 22.38
CA VAL A 368 -6.58 17.76 20.93
C VAL A 368 -7.06 19.09 20.34
N HIS A 369 -6.33 19.56 19.32
CA HIS A 369 -6.55 20.85 18.67
C HIS A 369 -6.40 20.78 17.15
N SER A 370 -6.17 19.59 16.59
CA SER A 370 -6.04 19.35 15.16
C SER A 370 -6.44 17.92 14.79
N THR A 371 -6.75 17.70 13.51
CA THR A 371 -7.10 16.39 12.99
C THR A 371 -6.23 16.02 11.77
N PRO A 372 -5.88 14.74 11.59
CA PRO A 372 -6.12 13.65 12.52
C PRO A 372 -5.20 13.75 13.75
N THR A 373 -5.69 13.36 14.92
CA THR A 373 -4.86 13.14 16.11
C THR A 373 -5.09 11.72 16.61
N TYR A 374 -4.01 10.97 16.78
CA TYR A 374 -4.03 9.61 17.25
C TYR A 374 -3.67 9.51 18.73
N VAL A 375 -4.24 8.52 19.41
CA VAL A 375 -3.72 7.98 20.66
C VAL A 375 -3.44 6.50 20.45
N VAL A 376 -2.16 6.12 20.49
CA VAL A 376 -1.71 4.74 20.27
C VAL A 376 -1.13 4.18 21.56
N ASN A 377 -1.82 3.22 22.19
CA ASN A 377 -1.47 2.70 23.52
C ASN A 377 -1.17 3.81 24.55
N GLY A 378 -1.97 4.88 24.51
CA GLY A 378 -1.83 6.04 25.39
C GLY A 378 -0.78 7.06 24.98
N THR A 379 -0.03 6.85 23.89
CA THR A 379 0.87 7.88 23.33
C THR A 379 0.11 8.72 22.31
N MET A 380 0.07 10.03 22.52
CA MET A 380 -0.60 10.96 21.60
C MET A 380 0.31 11.35 20.44
N MET A 381 -0.26 11.42 19.24
CA MET A 381 0.44 11.79 18.01
C MET A 381 -0.46 12.65 17.13
N THR A 382 0.03 13.80 16.71
CA THR A 382 -0.70 14.70 15.81
C THR A 382 -0.29 14.45 14.36
N GLY A 383 -1.25 14.53 13.45
CA GLY A 383 -1.02 14.41 12.02
C GLY A 383 -1.16 12.98 11.50
N VAL A 384 -0.94 12.84 10.20
CA VAL A 384 -1.20 11.59 9.48
C VAL A 384 -0.16 10.53 9.86
N LEU A 385 -0.63 9.42 10.44
CA LEU A 385 0.22 8.28 10.76
C LEU A 385 0.39 7.40 9.52
N THR A 386 1.57 7.40 8.93
CA THR A 386 1.87 6.56 7.75
C THR A 386 2.09 5.10 8.17
N PRO A 387 1.90 4.13 7.25
CA PRO A 387 2.16 2.72 7.56
C PRO A 387 3.58 2.45 8.07
N ALA A 388 4.60 3.14 7.52
CA ALA A 388 5.98 3.01 7.97
C ALA A 388 6.19 3.55 9.39
N ALA A 389 5.68 4.75 9.68
CA ALA A 389 5.77 5.34 11.02
C ALA A 389 5.02 4.50 12.06
N PHE A 390 3.88 3.92 11.68
CA PHE A 390 3.14 3.00 12.53
C PHE A 390 3.93 1.72 12.86
N GLN A 391 4.63 1.14 11.89
CA GLN A 391 5.47 -0.04 12.14
C GLN A 391 6.57 0.25 13.17
N GLU A 392 7.27 1.38 13.02
CA GLU A 392 8.30 1.81 13.97
C GLU A 392 7.71 2.10 15.35
N LEU A 393 6.57 2.78 15.41
CA LEU A 393 5.85 3.05 16.66
C LEU A 393 5.46 1.75 17.37
N VAL A 394 4.92 0.78 16.64
CA VAL A 394 4.56 -0.54 17.17
C VAL A 394 5.79 -1.28 17.68
N ALA A 395 6.90 -1.23 16.96
CA ALA A 395 8.15 -1.84 17.39
C ALA A 395 8.65 -1.24 18.71
N VAL A 396 8.64 0.09 18.82
CA VAL A 396 9.00 0.81 20.05
C VAL A 396 8.07 0.48 21.21
N LEU A 397 6.76 0.50 20.98
CA LEU A 397 5.77 0.24 22.03
C LEU A 397 5.87 -1.19 22.59
N ARG A 398 6.22 -2.16 21.76
CA ARG A 398 6.46 -3.55 22.19
C ARG A 398 7.72 -3.73 23.03
N GLU A 399 8.75 -2.92 22.81
CA GLU A 399 9.98 -2.97 23.63
C GLU A 399 9.82 -2.27 24.98
N SER A 400 8.82 -1.39 25.10
CA SER A 400 8.53 -0.64 26.33
C SER A 400 7.54 -1.31 27.28
N GLN A 401 6.97 -2.45 26.87
CA GLN A 401 6.07 -3.31 27.66
C GLN A 401 6.86 -4.53 28.14
#